data_AF-A0A3N5FAQ4-F1
#
_entry.id   AF-A0A3N5FAQ4-F1
#
_cell.length_a   1.000
_cell.length_b   1.000
_cell.length_c   1.000
_cell.angle_alpha   90.00
_cell.angle_beta   90.00
_cell.angle_gamma   90.00
#
_symmetry.space_group_name_H-M   'P 1'
#
loop_
_entity.id
_entity.type
_entity.pdbx_description
1 polymer ?
#
loop_
_entity_poly.entity_id
_entity_poly.type
_entity_poly.pdbx_seq_one_letter_code
_entity_poly.pdbx_strand_id
1 'polypeptide(L)'
;MRRLSIALMLFAVAGCSSGPKSEDEQRAEVFMKAEAPGSPSYAADVEQLEAWSGRKITLVGTLEHLNFKHGVIRLASGLKVFLPHFHHFMEGFDWFKYIGQKCWVKGVLHTYTKNIEGFRGPSLELIDFSGP
;
A
#
# COMPACT_ATOMS: atom_id res chain seq x y z
N MET A 1 43.58 56.13 0.08
CA MET A 1 42.35 56.61 -0.58
C MET A 1 41.96 55.66 -1.69
N ARG A 2 40.69 55.22 -1.69
CA ARG A 2 39.92 54.59 -2.78
C ARG A 2 40.34 53.18 -3.26
N ARG A 3 39.29 52.41 -3.55
CA ARG A 3 39.19 51.13 -4.31
C ARG A 3 39.25 49.89 -3.40
N LEU A 4 38.30 48.97 -3.40
CA LEU A 4 37.09 48.80 -4.19
C LEU A 4 36.25 47.73 -3.47
N SER A 5 35.00 48.05 -3.13
CA SER A 5 34.05 47.08 -2.58
C SER A 5 33.66 46.07 -3.66
N ILE A 6 33.83 44.77 -3.39
CA ILE A 6 33.04 43.73 -4.05
C ILE A 6 32.62 42.73 -2.96
N ALA A 7 31.42 42.97 -2.43
CA ALA A 7 30.65 41.97 -1.75
C ALA A 7 30.09 41.01 -2.81
N LEU A 8 30.51 39.75 -2.79
CA LEU A 8 29.81 38.69 -3.53
C LEU A 8 29.03 37.85 -2.52
N MET A 9 27.80 38.31 -2.25
CA MET A 9 26.76 37.48 -1.64
C MET A 9 26.40 36.36 -2.61
N LEU A 10 26.84 35.13 -2.33
CA LEU A 10 26.24 33.92 -2.90
C LEU A 10 25.07 33.50 -2.00
N PHE A 11 23.94 34.18 -2.19
CA PHE A 11 22.65 33.70 -1.70
C PHE A 11 22.10 32.67 -2.68
N ALA A 12 21.74 31.50 -2.12
CA ALA A 12 20.67 30.59 -2.51
C ALA A 12 20.55 30.15 -3.98
N VAL A 13 20.62 28.84 -4.25
CA VAL A 13 19.46 27.98 -4.57
C VAL A 13 19.94 26.53 -4.52
N ALA A 14 19.97 25.90 -3.34
CA ALA A 14 19.86 24.45 -3.28
C ALA A 14 18.36 24.17 -3.19
N GLY A 15 17.73 24.10 -4.37
CA GLY A 15 16.31 23.87 -4.50
C GLY A 15 15.93 22.54 -3.84
N CYS A 16 14.92 22.59 -2.99
CA CYS A 16 14.11 21.44 -2.66
C CYS A 16 13.58 20.85 -3.97
N SER A 17 14.27 19.84 -4.49
CA SER A 17 13.79 18.99 -5.57
C SER A 17 12.68 18.09 -5.01
N SER A 18 11.49 18.66 -4.80
CA SER A 18 10.25 17.89 -4.69
C SER A 18 9.75 17.60 -6.11
N GLY A 19 10.52 16.81 -6.85
CA GLY A 19 9.99 16.13 -8.03
C GLY A 19 8.94 15.11 -7.59
N PRO A 20 7.97 14.75 -8.45
CA PRO A 20 7.10 13.62 -8.18
C PRO A 20 7.98 12.39 -7.95
N LYS A 21 7.90 11.79 -6.76
CA LYS A 21 8.66 10.60 -6.40
C LYS A 21 8.40 9.51 -7.43
N SER A 22 9.44 8.83 -7.87
CA SER A 22 9.30 7.68 -8.75
C SER A 22 8.43 6.60 -8.09
N GLU A 23 7.74 5.78 -8.88
CA GLU A 23 6.91 4.70 -8.33
C GLU A 23 7.73 3.75 -7.43
N ASP A 24 9.01 3.56 -7.74
CA ASP A 24 9.92 2.73 -6.96
C ASP A 24 10.31 3.37 -5.62
N GLU A 25 10.51 4.69 -5.57
CA GLU A 25 10.70 5.41 -4.30
C GLU A 25 9.44 5.41 -3.43
N GLN A 26 8.26 5.49 -4.05
CA GLN A 26 6.99 5.37 -3.32
C GLN A 26 6.81 3.94 -2.77
N ARG A 27 7.20 2.92 -3.52
CA ARG A 27 7.17 1.51 -3.09
C ARG A 27 8.12 1.28 -1.91
N ALA A 28 9.38 1.74 -2.00
CA ALA A 28 10.37 1.59 -0.94
C ALA A 28 9.94 2.27 0.38
N GLU A 29 9.33 3.46 0.32
CA GLU A 29 8.81 4.14 1.52
C GLU A 29 7.66 3.40 2.20
N VAL A 30 6.79 2.73 1.43
CA VAL A 30 5.70 1.91 1.98
C VAL A 30 6.26 0.70 2.73
N PHE A 31 7.31 0.06 2.20
CA PHE A 31 7.99 -1.06 2.87
C PHE A 31 8.67 -0.60 4.17
N MET A 32 9.40 0.52 4.16
CA MET A 32 10.07 1.02 5.37
C MET A 32 9.09 1.48 6.46
N LYS A 33 7.95 2.07 6.09
CA LYS A 33 6.93 2.48 7.08
C LYS A 33 6.22 1.30 7.74
N ALA A 34 6.10 0.16 7.07
CA ALA A 34 5.53 -1.05 7.65
C ALA A 34 6.46 -1.72 8.69
N GLU A 35 7.73 -1.33 8.77
CA GLU A 35 8.72 -1.85 9.74
C GLU A 35 8.93 -0.93 10.95
N ALA A 36 8.36 0.28 10.95
CA ALA A 36 8.49 1.22 12.06
C ALA A 36 7.57 0.83 13.26
N PRO A 37 8.10 0.67 14.48
CA PRO A 37 7.29 0.47 15.68
C PRO A 37 6.52 1.77 15.97
N GLY A 38 5.18 1.67 15.96
CA GLY A 38 4.27 2.83 15.93
C GLY A 38 3.20 2.74 14.83
N SER A 39 3.34 1.75 13.94
CA SER A 39 2.29 1.27 13.04
C SER A 39 1.02 0.90 13.83
N PRO A 40 -0.19 1.16 13.27
CA PRO A 40 -1.45 1.14 14.01
C PRO A 40 -1.58 -0.09 14.91
N SER A 41 -1.75 0.16 16.21
CA SER A 41 -1.85 -0.89 17.20
C SER A 41 -3.20 -1.61 17.06
N TYR A 42 -3.14 -2.92 17.24
CA TYR A 42 -4.14 -3.99 17.04
C TYR A 42 -5.63 -3.72 17.36
N ALA A 43 -5.99 -2.62 18.04
CA ALA A 43 -7.36 -2.24 18.35
C ALA A 43 -7.96 -1.20 17.39
N ALA A 44 -7.16 -0.60 16.50
CA ALA A 44 -7.57 0.50 15.62
C ALA A 44 -7.97 0.07 14.19
N ASP A 45 -7.71 -1.17 13.77
CA ASP A 45 -7.78 -1.55 12.35
C ASP A 45 -9.20 -1.66 11.78
N VAL A 46 -10.21 -2.05 12.55
CA VAL A 46 -11.57 -2.23 12.01
C VAL A 46 -12.27 -0.89 11.79
N GLU A 47 -12.18 0.02 12.77
CA GLU A 47 -12.78 1.37 12.66
C GLU A 47 -12.04 2.24 11.63
N GLN A 48 -10.72 2.10 11.52
CA GLN A 48 -9.93 2.82 10.51
C GLN A 48 -10.26 2.37 9.07
N LEU A 49 -10.55 1.09 8.87
CA LEU A 49 -10.95 0.60 7.56
C LEU A 49 -12.29 1.20 7.10
N GLU A 50 -13.26 1.35 7.99
CA GLU A 50 -14.53 2.02 7.65
C GLU A 50 -14.31 3.47 7.18
N ALA A 51 -13.39 4.21 7.82
CA ALA A 51 -13.03 5.56 7.38
C ALA A 51 -12.36 5.60 5.99
N TRP A 52 -11.76 4.48 5.56
CA TRP A 52 -11.11 4.31 4.26
C TRP A 52 -11.97 3.58 3.24
N SER A 53 -13.21 3.21 3.59
CA SER A 53 -14.17 2.58 2.68
C SER A 53 -14.42 3.48 1.45
N GLY A 54 -14.36 2.88 0.26
CA GLY A 54 -14.45 3.54 -1.03
C GLY A 54 -13.19 4.30 -1.46
N ARG A 55 -12.10 4.28 -0.68
CA ARG A 55 -10.84 4.94 -1.04
C ARG A 55 -9.87 3.94 -1.67
N LYS A 56 -9.01 4.47 -2.55
CA LYS A 56 -7.83 3.74 -3.04
C LYS A 56 -6.81 3.67 -1.93
N ILE A 57 -6.51 2.46 -1.47
CA ILE A 57 -5.53 2.20 -0.43
C ILE A 57 -4.54 1.15 -0.88
N THR A 58 -3.50 1.03 -0.08
CA THR A 58 -2.43 0.05 -0.24
C THR A 58 -2.32 -0.74 1.05
N LEU A 59 -2.31 -2.05 0.94
CA LEU A 59 -2.16 -3.00 2.04
C LEU A 59 -0.89 -3.81 1.84
N VAL A 60 -0.19 -4.07 2.95
CA VAL A 60 0.97 -4.95 3.00
C VAL A 60 0.66 -6.06 4.00
N GLY A 61 0.82 -7.30 3.57
CA GLY A 61 0.51 -8.47 4.40
C GLY A 61 0.92 -9.76 3.73
N THR A 62 0.58 -10.88 4.36
CA THR A 62 0.86 -12.21 3.82
C THR A 62 -0.26 -12.62 2.87
N LEU A 63 0.10 -13.07 1.66
CA LEU A 63 -0.87 -13.59 0.70
C LEU A 63 -1.32 -15.00 1.08
N GLU A 64 -2.62 -15.20 1.04
CA GLU A 64 -3.37 -16.44 1.19
C GLU A 64 -4.31 -16.61 0.00
N HIS A 65 -5.01 -17.74 -0.04
CA HIS A 65 -6.04 -18.01 -1.02
C HIS A 65 -7.32 -18.53 -0.37
N LEU A 66 -8.44 -18.33 -1.06
CA LEU A 66 -9.74 -18.92 -0.76
C LEU A 66 -10.26 -19.60 -2.03
N ASN A 67 -10.56 -20.90 -1.92
CA ASN A 67 -11.10 -21.73 -3.01
C ASN A 67 -10.31 -21.64 -4.34
N PHE A 68 -9.00 -21.35 -4.28
CA PHE A 68 -8.10 -21.20 -5.44
C PHE A 68 -8.48 -20.10 -6.45
N LYS A 69 -9.52 -19.29 -6.18
CA LYS A 69 -10.01 -18.23 -7.07
C LYS A 69 -9.82 -16.83 -6.49
N HIS A 70 -9.80 -16.72 -5.18
CA HIS A 70 -9.71 -15.45 -4.48
C HIS A 70 -8.42 -15.39 -3.70
N GLY A 71 -7.80 -14.22 -3.68
CA GLY A 71 -6.69 -13.93 -2.79
C GLY A 71 -7.25 -13.51 -1.44
N VAL A 72 -6.43 -13.65 -0.41
CA VAL A 72 -6.69 -13.07 0.91
C VAL A 72 -5.39 -12.44 1.37
N ILE A 73 -5.42 -11.19 1.80
CA ILE A 73 -4.27 -10.58 2.46
C ILE A 73 -4.51 -10.62 3.95
N ARG A 74 -3.64 -11.34 4.65
CA ARG A 74 -3.57 -11.30 6.11
C ARG A 74 -2.62 -10.19 6.52
N LEU A 75 -3.16 -9.15 7.14
CA LEU A 75 -2.38 -8.04 7.69
C LEU A 75 -1.59 -8.50 8.92
N ALA A 76 -0.62 -7.69 9.34
CA ALA A 76 0.15 -7.94 10.56
C ALA A 76 -0.72 -8.04 11.84
N SER A 77 -1.91 -7.42 11.82
CA SER A 77 -2.92 -7.52 12.86
C SER A 77 -3.69 -8.85 12.88
N GLY A 78 -3.46 -9.71 11.89
CA GLY A 78 -4.23 -10.94 11.68
C GLY A 78 -5.56 -10.72 10.96
N LEU A 79 -5.97 -9.47 10.71
CA LEU A 79 -7.14 -9.15 9.92
C LEU A 79 -6.98 -9.67 8.49
N LYS A 80 -8.06 -10.26 7.97
CA LYS A 80 -8.13 -10.79 6.61
C LYS A 80 -8.92 -9.86 5.72
N VAL A 81 -8.30 -9.40 4.64
CA VAL A 81 -8.95 -8.64 3.58
C VAL A 81 -9.04 -9.51 2.34
N PHE A 82 -10.24 -9.67 1.82
CA PHE A 82 -10.50 -10.52 0.65
C PHE A 82 -10.13 -9.80 -0.64
N LEU A 83 -9.53 -10.53 -1.58
CA LEU A 83 -9.20 -10.07 -2.92
C LEU A 83 -10.09 -10.84 -3.92
N PRO A 84 -11.29 -10.31 -4.25
CA PRO A 84 -12.21 -10.96 -5.18
C PRO A 84 -11.53 -11.16 -6.53
N HIS A 85 -11.87 -12.26 -7.21
CA HIS A 85 -11.39 -12.53 -8.57
C HIS A 85 -9.85 -12.42 -8.78
N PHE A 86 -9.03 -12.62 -7.74
CA PHE A 86 -7.57 -12.48 -7.81
C PHE A 86 -6.92 -13.32 -8.92
N HIS A 87 -7.44 -14.53 -9.16
CA HIS A 87 -6.97 -15.38 -10.27
C HIS A 87 -7.13 -14.75 -11.66
N HIS A 88 -8.21 -13.98 -11.89
CA HIS A 88 -8.40 -13.24 -13.13
C HIS A 88 -7.45 -12.04 -13.20
N PHE A 89 -7.26 -11.34 -12.07
CA PHE A 89 -6.31 -10.23 -11.99
C PHE A 89 -4.86 -10.67 -12.31
N MET A 90 -4.47 -11.86 -11.85
CA MET A 90 -3.14 -12.46 -12.09
C MET A 90 -3.14 -13.47 -13.25
N GLU A 91 -4.06 -13.37 -14.22
CA GLU A 91 -4.16 -14.32 -15.32
C GLU A 91 -2.82 -14.41 -16.10
N GLY A 92 -2.38 -15.64 -16.39
CA GLY A 92 -1.09 -15.89 -17.04
C GLY A 92 0.13 -15.80 -16.12
N PHE A 93 -0.05 -15.45 -14.84
CA PHE A 93 1.01 -15.44 -13.83
C PHE A 93 0.81 -16.59 -12.83
N ASP A 94 1.91 -17.28 -12.49
CA ASP A 94 1.92 -18.25 -11.40
C ASP A 94 1.90 -17.53 -10.05
N TRP A 95 0.73 -17.06 -9.64
CA TRP A 95 0.54 -16.34 -8.39
C TRP A 95 0.54 -17.25 -7.16
N PHE A 96 0.40 -18.57 -7.34
CA PHE A 96 0.45 -19.54 -6.24
C PHE A 96 1.80 -19.51 -5.52
N LYS A 97 2.88 -19.17 -6.22
CA LYS A 97 4.22 -19.02 -5.63
C LYS A 97 4.29 -17.93 -4.54
N TYR A 98 3.38 -16.97 -4.55
CA TYR A 98 3.33 -15.89 -3.57
C TYR A 98 2.54 -16.25 -2.31
N ILE A 99 1.84 -17.39 -2.28
CA ILE A 99 1.09 -17.82 -1.10
C ILE A 99 2.07 -18.06 0.06
N GLY A 100 1.74 -17.51 1.23
CA GLY A 100 2.60 -17.52 2.42
C GLY A 100 3.68 -16.43 2.40
N GLN A 101 3.81 -15.66 1.32
CA GLN A 101 4.81 -14.60 1.20
C GLN A 101 4.22 -13.22 1.51
N LYS A 102 5.07 -12.31 2.01
CA LYS A 102 4.71 -10.91 2.23
C LYS A 102 4.58 -10.22 0.86
N CYS A 103 3.41 -9.69 0.59
CA CYS A 103 3.06 -9.04 -0.68
C CYS A 103 2.49 -7.66 -0.41
N TRP A 104 2.45 -6.85 -1.46
CA TRP A 104 1.80 -5.55 -1.48
C TRP A 104 0.62 -5.59 -2.44
N VAL A 105 -0.50 -4.99 -2.04
CA VAL A 105 -1.73 -4.96 -2.84
C VAL A 105 -2.35 -3.58 -2.76
N LYS A 106 -2.75 -3.03 -3.90
CA LYS A 106 -3.42 -1.74 -4.01
C LYS A 106 -4.76 -1.91 -4.68
N GLY A 107 -5.75 -1.18 -4.17
CA GLY A 107 -7.12 -1.30 -4.66
C GLY A 107 -8.08 -0.37 -3.95
N VAL A 108 -9.35 -0.47 -4.30
CA VAL A 108 -10.45 0.23 -3.61
C VAL A 108 -10.95 -0.64 -2.46
N LEU A 109 -10.93 -0.12 -1.24
CA LEU A 109 -11.41 -0.86 -0.08
C LEU A 109 -12.94 -0.81 0.00
N HIS A 110 -13.53 -1.98 0.18
CA HIS A 110 -14.94 -2.20 0.49
C HIS A 110 -15.04 -2.79 1.88
N THR A 111 -15.81 -2.17 2.75
CA THR A 111 -15.97 -2.61 4.14
C THR A 111 -17.30 -3.29 4.37
N TYR A 112 -17.58 -3.70 5.61
CA TYR A 112 -18.79 -4.43 5.99
C TYR A 112 -20.08 -3.68 5.64
N THR A 113 -20.02 -2.35 5.61
CA THR A 113 -21.14 -1.47 5.26
C THR A 113 -21.40 -1.38 3.75
N LYS A 114 -20.43 -1.76 2.91
CA LYS A 114 -20.48 -1.72 1.44
C LYS A 114 -19.84 -2.96 0.85
N ASN A 115 -20.38 -4.13 1.19
CA ASN A 115 -19.82 -5.41 0.77
C ASN A 115 -20.01 -5.69 -0.72
N ILE A 116 -19.07 -6.45 -1.27
CA ILE A 116 -19.21 -7.14 -2.55
C ILE A 116 -19.99 -8.44 -2.31
N GLU A 117 -20.95 -8.73 -3.19
CA GLU A 117 -21.75 -9.96 -3.10
C GLU A 117 -20.85 -11.21 -3.09
N GLY A 118 -21.13 -12.14 -2.18
CA GLY A 118 -20.34 -13.37 -2.02
C GLY A 118 -19.15 -13.29 -1.05
N PHE A 119 -18.79 -12.11 -0.56
CA PHE A 119 -17.73 -11.95 0.46
C PHE A 119 -18.29 -11.39 1.77
N ARG A 120 -18.11 -12.13 2.87
CA ARG A 120 -18.44 -11.65 4.22
C ARG A 120 -17.18 -11.08 4.87
N GLY A 121 -16.92 -9.80 4.71
CA GLY A 121 -15.77 -9.10 5.29
C GLY A 121 -15.22 -7.98 4.42
N PRO A 122 -14.16 -7.28 4.87
CA PRO A 122 -13.54 -6.25 4.07
C PRO A 122 -12.94 -6.90 2.82
N SER A 123 -13.18 -6.27 1.68
CA SER A 123 -12.66 -6.70 0.39
C SER A 123 -11.94 -5.56 -0.29
N LEU A 124 -10.99 -5.89 -1.15
CA LEU A 124 -10.21 -4.92 -1.90
C LEU A 124 -10.39 -5.21 -3.39
N GLU A 125 -11.03 -4.30 -4.10
CA GLU A 125 -11.10 -4.34 -5.57
C GLU A 125 -9.74 -3.95 -6.13
N LEU A 126 -9.08 -4.90 -6.79
CA LEU A 126 -7.67 -4.83 -7.14
C LEU A 126 -7.38 -3.83 -8.25
N ILE A 127 -6.32 -3.06 -8.08
CA ILE A 127 -5.73 -2.18 -9.09
C ILE A 127 -4.31 -2.66 -9.42
N ASP A 128 -3.55 -3.05 -8.39
CA ASP A 128 -2.15 -3.46 -8.55
C ASP A 128 -1.76 -4.48 -7.48
N PHE A 129 -0.81 -5.35 -7.80
CA PHE A 129 -0.28 -6.40 -6.92
C PHE A 129 1.21 -6.61 -7.20
N SER A 130 1.99 -6.74 -6.14
CA SER A 130 3.38 -7.17 -6.23
C SER A 130 3.69 -8.23 -5.17
N GLY A 131 4.38 -9.28 -5.61
CA GLY A 131 5.07 -10.20 -4.72
C GLY A 131 6.33 -9.56 -4.11
N PRO A 132 7.00 -10.28 -3.20
CA PRO A 132 8.30 -9.87 -2.63
C PRO A 132 9.41 -9.81 -3.67
#